data_AF-A0A534STL7-F1
#
_entry.id   AF-A0A534STL7-F1
#
_cell.length_a   1.000
_cell.length_b   1.000
_cell.length_c   1.000
_cell.angle_alpha   90.00
_cell.angle_beta   90.00
_cell.angle_gamma   90.00
#
_symmetry.space_group_name_H-M   'P 1'
#
loop_
_entity.id
_entity.type
_entity.pdbx_description
1 polymer ?
#
loop_
_entity_poly.entity_id
_entity_poly.type
_entity_poly.pdbx_seq_one_letter_code
_entity_poly.pdbx_strand_id
1 'polypeptide(L)'
;MTHRTIKPAPNIVQGTPLDAKALKRGKIFLNSYAPALRYTWDTGEAMGRYLAELKNGRLIARSCRKCERVMIPPRMFCERCFRPTDDWVYVKATGTVNTFSLCYVSWDVRRLKQPEIPAVIEIDGASPGMGILHLVRKVAPKDVRIGMRVAAVWKPPAQRTGSITDIAYWMPINRRSQRTVSAK
;
A
#
# COMPACT_ATOMS: atom_id res chain seq x y z
N MET A 1 36.68 -39.57 -15.96
CA MET A 1 37.06 -39.45 -14.53
C MET A 1 36.30 -40.49 -13.75
N THR A 2 36.97 -41.58 -13.37
CA THR A 2 36.37 -42.71 -12.66
C THR A 2 36.14 -42.34 -11.19
N HIS A 3 34.88 -42.28 -10.77
CA HIS A 3 34.53 -42.11 -9.36
C HIS A 3 35.05 -43.32 -8.57
N ARG A 4 36.16 -43.13 -7.84
CA ARG A 4 36.60 -44.08 -6.80
C ARG A 4 35.56 -44.07 -5.69
N THR A 5 34.82 -45.17 -5.57
CA THR A 5 33.96 -45.46 -4.42
C THR A 5 34.83 -45.63 -3.18
N ILE A 6 34.86 -44.61 -2.33
CA ILE A 6 35.44 -44.69 -0.99
C ILE A 6 34.59 -45.66 -0.18
N LYS A 7 35.17 -46.80 0.23
CA LYS A 7 34.51 -47.73 1.17
C LYS A 7 34.38 -47.02 2.53
N PRO A 8 33.17 -46.86 3.08
CA PRO A 8 32.99 -46.24 4.39
C PRO A 8 33.50 -47.15 5.51
N ALA A 9 33.88 -46.53 6.63
CA ALA A 9 34.40 -47.19 7.82
C ALA A 9 33.41 -48.21 8.42
N PRO A 10 33.90 -49.31 9.04
CA PRO A 10 33.11 -50.50 9.37
C PRO A 10 31.97 -50.31 10.37
N ASN A 11 31.87 -49.15 11.05
CA ASN A 11 30.85 -48.87 12.07
C ASN A 11 29.88 -47.74 11.67
N ILE A 12 29.80 -47.37 10.40
CA ILE A 12 28.82 -46.40 9.91
C ILE A 12 27.65 -47.17 9.29
N VAL A 13 26.50 -47.19 9.97
CA VAL A 13 25.24 -47.65 9.36
C VAL A 13 24.93 -46.75 8.18
N GLN A 14 25.09 -47.29 6.96
CA GLN A 14 24.75 -46.56 5.75
C GLN A 14 23.22 -46.36 5.68
N GLY A 15 22.78 -45.11 5.64
CA GLY A 15 21.39 -44.79 5.36
C GLY A 15 21.01 -45.26 3.96
N THR A 16 19.86 -45.94 3.83
CA THR A 16 19.31 -46.29 2.51
C THR A 16 18.73 -45.02 1.87
N PRO A 17 19.20 -44.59 0.69
CA PRO A 17 18.65 -43.43 0.00
C PRO A 17 17.20 -43.70 -0.44
N LEU A 18 16.37 -42.67 -0.35
CA LEU A 18 14.95 -42.77 -0.75
C LEU A 18 14.83 -42.89 -2.27
N ASP A 19 14.20 -43.97 -2.74
CA ASP A 19 13.88 -44.19 -4.15
C ASP A 19 12.43 -43.77 -4.45
N ALA A 20 12.23 -42.99 -5.51
CA ALA A 20 10.89 -42.59 -5.97
C ALA A 20 10.00 -43.81 -6.28
N LYS A 21 10.56 -44.92 -6.76
CA LYS A 21 9.78 -46.17 -6.95
C LYS A 21 9.42 -46.81 -5.61
N ALA A 22 10.25 -46.67 -4.57
CA ALA A 22 9.96 -47.19 -3.24
C ALA A 22 8.87 -46.36 -2.53
N LEU A 23 8.83 -45.04 -2.73
CA LEU A 23 7.74 -44.16 -2.29
C LEU A 23 6.40 -44.57 -2.92
N LYS A 24 6.37 -44.81 -4.24
CA LYS A 24 5.15 -45.23 -4.95
C LYS A 24 4.67 -46.63 -4.56
N ARG A 25 5.58 -47.54 -4.22
CA ARG A 25 5.29 -48.94 -3.86
C ARG A 25 4.88 -49.13 -2.39
N GLY A 26 4.80 -48.06 -1.60
CA GLY A 26 4.38 -48.12 -0.19
C GLY A 26 5.35 -48.86 0.74
N LYS A 27 6.62 -49.05 0.32
CA LYS A 27 7.65 -49.74 1.13
C LYS A 27 8.28 -48.85 2.21
N ILE A 28 7.78 -47.62 2.37
CA ILE A 28 8.30 -46.60 3.28
C ILE A 28 7.11 -46.05 4.05
N PHE A 29 7.27 -45.82 5.35
CA PHE A 29 6.30 -45.09 6.16
C PHE A 29 6.17 -43.66 5.64
N LEU A 30 5.07 -43.38 4.96
CA LEU A 30 4.78 -42.09 4.36
C LEU A 30 3.55 -41.49 5.05
N ASN A 31 3.75 -40.33 5.69
CA ASN A 31 2.63 -39.53 6.20
C ASN A 31 2.34 -38.44 5.17
N SER A 32 1.19 -38.52 4.51
CA SER A 32 0.72 -37.50 3.57
C SER A 32 -0.51 -36.83 4.16
N TYR A 33 -0.45 -35.52 4.28
CA TYR A 33 -1.58 -34.69 4.70
C TYR A 33 -1.76 -33.60 3.65
N ALA A 34 -2.99 -33.46 3.17
CA ALA A 34 -3.40 -32.32 2.35
C ALA A 34 -3.84 -31.20 3.30
N PRO A 35 -3.04 -30.13 3.47
CA PRO A 35 -3.43 -29.06 4.36
C PRO A 35 -4.71 -28.39 3.89
N ALA A 36 -5.70 -28.32 4.78
CA ALA A 36 -6.88 -27.49 4.59
C ALA A 36 -6.48 -26.02 4.78
N LEU A 37 -5.79 -25.47 3.78
CA LEU A 37 -5.32 -24.08 3.79
C LEU A 37 -6.53 -23.15 3.57
N ARG A 38 -7.12 -22.69 4.67
CA ARG A 38 -8.16 -21.65 4.66
C ARG A 38 -7.48 -20.29 4.51
N TYR A 39 -7.44 -19.79 3.28
CA TYR A 39 -6.94 -18.45 3.00
C TYR A 39 -8.06 -17.43 3.18
N THR A 40 -7.84 -16.45 4.04
CA THR A 40 -8.60 -15.21 4.07
C THR A 40 -7.74 -14.11 3.49
N TRP A 41 -8.31 -13.25 2.66
CA TRP A 41 -7.62 -12.06 2.18
C TRP A 41 -7.49 -11.09 3.35
N ASP A 42 -6.29 -11.02 3.94
CA ASP A 42 -5.95 -9.97 4.88
C ASP A 42 -5.27 -8.82 4.12
N THR A 43 -5.65 -7.61 4.48
CA THR A 43 -4.99 -6.38 4.02
C THR A 43 -3.56 -6.26 4.57
N GLY A 44 -3.21 -7.04 5.60
CA GLY A 44 -1.93 -6.98 6.29
C GLY A 44 -1.83 -5.76 7.20
N GLU A 45 -0.83 -5.74 8.08
CA GLU A 45 -0.73 -4.74 9.16
C GLU A 45 -0.73 -3.29 8.65
N ALA A 46 0.02 -3.02 7.58
CA ALA A 46 0.17 -1.67 7.06
C ALA A 46 -1.14 -1.11 6.50
N MET A 47 -1.76 -1.85 5.58
CA MET A 47 -3.00 -1.39 4.94
C MET A 47 -4.20 -1.51 5.87
N GLY A 48 -4.26 -2.52 6.73
CA GLY A 48 -5.34 -2.66 7.71
C GLY A 48 -5.44 -1.45 8.63
N ARG A 49 -4.31 -1.00 9.20
CA ARG A 49 -4.29 0.23 10.01
C ARG A 49 -4.57 1.48 9.19
N TYR A 50 -4.06 1.58 7.96
CA TYR A 50 -4.35 2.70 7.06
C TYR A 50 -5.84 2.86 6.80
N LEU A 51 -6.53 1.77 6.44
CA LEU A 51 -7.97 1.76 6.20
C LEU A 51 -8.76 2.07 7.48
N ALA A 52 -8.33 1.57 8.64
CA ALA A 52 -8.95 1.93 9.92
C ALA A 52 -8.83 3.43 10.23
N GLU A 53 -7.68 4.06 9.94
CA GLU A 53 -7.49 5.50 10.16
C GLU A 53 -8.24 6.36 9.14
N LEU A 54 -8.39 5.89 7.90
CA LEU A 54 -9.26 6.53 6.91
C LEU A 54 -10.71 6.59 7.42
N LYS A 55 -11.19 5.54 8.09
CA LYS A 55 -12.50 5.55 8.75
C LYS A 55 -12.59 6.63 9.84
N ASN A 56 -11.50 6.86 10.57
CA ASN A 56 -11.41 7.92 11.57
C ASN A 56 -11.25 9.33 10.96
N GLY A 57 -11.05 9.44 9.65
CA GLY A 57 -10.81 10.72 8.97
C GLY A 57 -9.38 11.24 9.14
N ARG A 58 -8.40 10.35 9.31
CA ARG A 58 -6.99 10.69 9.51
C ARG A 58 -6.14 9.99 8.46
N LEU A 59 -5.03 10.62 8.09
CA LEU A 59 -4.01 10.01 7.24
C LEU A 59 -2.83 9.57 8.10
N ILE A 60 -2.38 8.34 7.87
CA ILE A 60 -1.26 7.74 8.58
C ILE A 60 -0.24 7.18 7.59
N ALA A 61 1.03 7.29 7.94
CA ALA A 61 2.19 6.89 7.16
C ALA A 61 3.14 6.06 8.04
N ARG A 62 4.13 5.44 7.40
CA ARG A 62 5.23 4.73 8.07
C ARG A 62 6.54 5.47 7.88
N SER A 63 7.32 5.65 8.94
CA SER A 63 8.67 6.21 8.85
C SER A 63 9.73 5.10 8.83
N CYS A 64 10.87 5.38 8.20
CA CYS A 64 12.08 4.56 8.28
C CYS A 64 13.17 5.39 8.94
N ARG A 65 13.71 4.96 10.08
CA ARG A 65 14.76 5.67 10.82
C ARG A 65 16.12 5.67 10.11
N LYS A 66 16.34 4.74 9.17
CA LYS A 66 17.61 4.64 8.42
C LYS A 66 17.73 5.64 7.28
N CYS A 67 16.65 5.89 6.54
CA CYS A 67 16.62 6.86 5.44
C CYS A 67 15.71 8.06 5.70
N GLU A 68 15.15 8.13 6.91
CA GLU A 68 14.25 9.19 7.40
C GLU A 68 13.00 9.42 6.53
N ARG A 69 12.67 8.46 5.65
CA ARG A 69 11.52 8.58 4.76
C ARG A 69 10.22 8.30 5.49
N VAL A 70 9.22 9.14 5.24
CA VAL A 70 7.82 8.96 5.65
C VAL A 70 7.00 8.56 4.43
N MET A 71 6.46 7.35 4.43
CA MET A 71 5.83 6.71 3.26
C MET A 71 4.32 6.60 3.44
N ILE A 72 3.60 7.10 2.45
CA ILE A 72 2.14 6.96 2.29
C ILE A 72 1.82 6.55 0.84
N PRO A 73 0.98 5.52 0.60
CA PRO A 73 0.42 4.57 1.57
C PRO A 73 1.49 3.86 2.41
N PRO A 74 1.18 3.51 3.67
CA PRO A 74 2.15 2.91 4.58
C PRO A 74 2.57 1.52 4.10
N ARG A 75 3.84 1.17 4.36
CA ARG A 75 4.44 -0.13 4.03
C ARG A 75 5.18 -0.67 5.24
N MET A 76 5.12 -1.98 5.47
CA MET A 76 5.91 -2.63 6.53
C MET A 76 7.39 -2.80 6.17
N PHE A 77 7.74 -2.61 4.91
CA PHE A 77 9.10 -2.77 4.40
C PHE A 77 9.54 -1.52 3.64
N CYS A 78 10.78 -1.07 3.88
CA CYS A 78 11.40 0.05 3.19
C CYS A 78 12.19 -0.44 1.97
N GLU A 79 11.74 -0.07 0.77
CA GLU A 79 12.34 -0.51 -0.49
C GLU A 79 13.75 0.03 -0.76
N ARG A 80 14.16 1.12 -0.08
CA ARG A 80 15.51 1.69 -0.24
C ARG A 80 16.53 1.08 0.71
N CYS A 81 16.10 0.76 1.92
CA CYS A 81 16.98 0.26 2.98
C CYS A 81 16.98 -1.26 3.12
N PHE A 82 16.06 -1.94 2.42
CA PHE A 82 15.83 -3.38 2.48
C PHE A 82 15.62 -3.90 3.90
N ARG A 83 14.82 -3.17 4.70
CA ARG A 83 14.51 -3.52 6.10
C ARG A 83 13.07 -3.18 6.46
N PRO A 84 12.54 -3.72 7.57
CA PRO A 84 11.27 -3.27 8.12
C PRO A 84 11.26 -1.78 8.41
N THR A 85 10.11 -1.14 8.22
CA THR A 85 9.88 0.25 8.65
C THR A 85 9.79 0.32 10.18
N ASP A 86 9.86 1.51 10.76
CA ASP A 86 10.02 1.67 12.23
C ASP A 86 8.75 2.22 12.90
N ASP A 87 8.40 3.50 12.69
CA ASP A 87 7.31 4.17 13.42
C ASP A 87 6.08 4.50 12.57
N TRP A 88 4.96 4.71 13.24
CA TRP A 88 3.72 5.21 12.65
C TRP A 88 3.65 6.72 12.84
N VAL A 89 3.37 7.44 11.76
CA VAL A 89 3.37 8.92 11.76
C VAL A 89 2.06 9.41 11.16
N TYR A 90 1.36 10.29 11.87
CA TYR A 90 0.20 10.98 11.31
C TYR A 90 0.67 12.10 10.38
N VAL A 91 0.09 12.14 9.19
CA VAL A 91 0.39 13.17 8.17
C VAL A 91 -0.82 14.08 7.97
N LYS A 92 -0.60 15.22 7.32
CA LYS A 92 -1.66 16.22 7.16
C LYS A 92 -2.63 15.79 6.07
N ALA A 93 -3.90 16.17 6.22
CA ALA A 93 -4.93 16.02 5.17
C ALA A 93 -4.83 17.13 4.09
N THR A 94 -3.62 17.60 3.82
CA THR A 94 -3.29 18.64 2.85
C THR A 94 -2.15 18.17 1.97
N GLY A 95 -2.07 18.69 0.75
CA GLY A 95 -1.09 18.21 -0.22
C GLY A 95 -0.95 19.08 -1.45
N THR A 96 -0.09 18.64 -2.36
CA THR A 96 0.19 19.28 -3.64
C THR A 96 -0.15 18.32 -4.78
N VAL A 97 -0.82 18.82 -5.81
CA VAL A 97 -1.02 18.07 -7.06
C VAL A 97 0.33 17.88 -7.74
N ASN A 98 0.82 16.65 -7.80
CA ASN A 98 2.05 16.29 -8.53
C ASN A 98 1.73 16.08 -10.02
N THR A 99 0.72 15.28 -10.33
CA THR A 99 0.26 15.07 -11.71
C THR A 99 -1.24 14.84 -11.74
N PHE A 100 -1.89 15.14 -12.86
CA PHE A 100 -3.33 14.97 -13.04
C PHE A 100 -3.69 14.62 -14.49
N SER A 101 -4.86 14.05 -14.68
CA SER A 101 -5.48 13.84 -16.00
C SER A 101 -6.86 14.45 -16.05
N LEU A 102 -7.31 14.86 -17.23
CA LEU A 102 -8.68 15.31 -17.49
C LEU A 102 -9.44 14.20 -18.22
N CYS A 103 -10.27 13.46 -17.48
CA CYS A 103 -11.00 12.31 -18.00
C CYS A 103 -12.41 12.74 -18.44
N TYR A 104 -12.65 12.87 -19.74
CA TYR A 104 -13.97 13.16 -20.33
C TYR A 104 -14.80 11.90 -20.63
N VAL A 105 -14.23 10.72 -20.42
CA VAL A 105 -14.90 9.44 -20.60
C VAL A 105 -14.93 8.75 -19.24
N SER A 106 -16.13 8.38 -18.80
CA SER A 106 -16.33 7.64 -17.56
C SER A 106 -15.95 6.17 -17.71
N TRP A 107 -15.89 5.45 -16.58
CA TRP A 107 -15.61 4.01 -16.55
C TRP A 107 -16.61 3.19 -17.39
N ASP A 108 -17.87 3.63 -17.49
CA ASP A 108 -18.93 3.01 -18.30
C ASP A 108 -18.98 3.52 -19.75
N VAL A 109 -17.87 4.09 -20.24
CA VAL A 109 -17.69 4.54 -21.64
C VAL A 109 -18.70 5.62 -22.06
N ARG A 110 -19.20 6.41 -21.10
CA ARG A 110 -20.08 7.55 -21.38
C ARG A 110 -19.26 8.83 -21.45
N ARG A 111 -19.67 9.72 -22.36
CA ARG A 111 -19.07 11.05 -22.47
C ARG A 111 -19.61 11.95 -21.37
N LEU A 112 -18.69 12.49 -20.57
CA LEU A 112 -19.01 13.41 -19.48
C LEU A 112 -19.02 14.86 -19.99
N LYS A 113 -19.99 15.65 -19.53
CA LYS A 113 -20.03 17.11 -19.79
C LYS A 113 -18.93 17.86 -19.02
N GLN A 114 -18.62 17.38 -17.82
CA GLN A 114 -17.52 17.89 -17.00
C GLN A 114 -16.53 16.75 -16.76
N PRO A 115 -15.22 16.96 -16.98
CA PRO A 115 -14.26 15.90 -16.83
C PRO A 115 -14.08 15.55 -15.35
N GLU A 116 -13.81 14.27 -15.08
CA GLU A 116 -13.22 13.86 -13.81
C GLU A 116 -11.73 14.19 -13.80
N ILE A 117 -11.21 14.57 -12.63
CA ILE A 117 -9.83 15.02 -12.47
C ILE A 117 -9.13 14.09 -11.47
N PRO A 118 -8.76 12.86 -11.87
CA PRO A 118 -7.87 12.03 -11.07
C PRO A 118 -6.48 12.68 -11.03
N ALA A 119 -5.93 12.79 -9.83
CA ALA A 119 -4.62 13.38 -9.59
C ALA A 119 -3.84 12.58 -8.55
N VAL A 120 -2.51 12.54 -8.72
CA VAL A 120 -1.58 12.09 -7.68
C VAL A 120 -1.28 13.28 -6.78
N ILE A 121 -1.62 13.14 -5.51
CA ILE A 121 -1.51 14.21 -4.52
C ILE A 121 -0.40 13.83 -3.55
N GLU A 122 0.69 14.59 -3.59
CA GLU A 122 1.76 14.50 -2.60
C GLU A 122 1.27 15.05 -1.26
N ILE A 123 1.41 14.25 -0.21
CA ILE A 123 0.82 14.54 1.09
C ILE A 123 1.82 15.29 1.96
N ASP A 124 1.39 16.37 2.60
CA ASP A 124 2.28 17.12 3.48
C ASP A 124 2.62 16.33 4.74
N GLY A 125 3.90 16.30 5.08
CA GLY A 125 4.44 15.48 6.16
C GLY A 125 4.88 14.09 5.69
N ALA A 126 4.60 13.71 4.45
CA ALA A 126 5.25 12.58 3.81
C ALA A 126 6.53 13.03 3.08
N SER A 127 7.41 12.08 2.75
CA SER A 127 8.61 12.37 1.96
C SER A 127 8.27 12.76 0.52
N PRO A 128 9.14 13.52 -0.17
CA PRO A 128 8.94 13.91 -1.57
C PRO A 128 8.61 12.71 -2.47
N GLY A 129 7.62 12.87 -3.35
CA GLY A 129 7.11 11.81 -4.23
C GLY A 129 6.16 10.81 -3.57
N MET A 130 5.89 10.89 -2.27
CA MET A 130 4.90 10.05 -1.59
C MET A 130 3.53 10.70 -1.69
N GLY A 131 2.64 10.07 -2.46
CA GLY A 131 1.33 10.60 -2.73
C GLY A 131 0.25 9.55 -2.90
N ILE A 132 -0.98 10.02 -2.92
CA ILE A 132 -2.18 9.19 -3.07
C ILE A 132 -2.87 9.61 -4.38
N LEU A 133 -3.32 8.62 -5.16
CA LEU A 133 -4.18 8.86 -6.30
C LEU A 133 -5.61 9.12 -5.82
N HIS A 134 -6.17 10.30 -6.11
CA HIS A 134 -7.54 10.63 -5.77
C HIS A 134 -8.16 11.65 -6.73
N LEU A 135 -9.48 11.78 -6.69
CA LEU A 135 -10.22 12.81 -7.42
C LEU A 135 -10.07 14.20 -6.79
N VAL A 136 -9.79 15.19 -7.64
CA VAL A 136 -9.86 16.61 -7.35
C VAL A 136 -11.21 17.15 -7.86
N ARG A 137 -11.89 17.97 -7.06
CA ARG A 137 -13.16 18.61 -7.42
C ARG A 137 -13.15 20.08 -6.99
N LYS A 138 -14.22 20.81 -7.32
CA LYS A 138 -14.39 22.24 -7.00
C LYS A 138 -13.33 23.14 -7.64
N VAL A 139 -12.88 22.77 -8.84
CA VAL A 139 -11.92 23.52 -9.66
C VAL A 139 -12.35 23.39 -11.11
N ALA A 140 -12.24 24.47 -11.89
CA ALA A 140 -12.50 24.37 -13.32
C ALA A 140 -11.37 23.58 -13.99
N PRO A 141 -11.64 22.75 -15.02
CA PRO A 141 -10.60 21.94 -15.66
C PRO A 141 -9.41 22.76 -16.19
N LYS A 142 -9.68 23.99 -16.65
CA LYS A 142 -8.67 24.95 -17.12
C LYS A 142 -7.79 25.55 -16.02
N ASP A 143 -8.24 25.51 -14.77
CA ASP A 143 -7.54 26.13 -13.63
C ASP A 143 -6.66 25.11 -12.89
N VAL A 144 -6.83 23.81 -13.16
CA VAL A 144 -6.01 22.74 -12.56
C VAL A 144 -4.58 22.86 -13.08
N ARG A 145 -3.62 22.82 -12.15
CA ARG A 145 -2.20 22.88 -12.48
C ARG A 145 -1.39 21.99 -11.55
N ILE A 146 -0.27 21.49 -12.08
CA ILE A 146 0.78 20.87 -11.27
C ILE A 146 1.30 21.92 -10.27
N GLY A 147 1.52 21.50 -9.03
CA GLY A 147 1.88 22.40 -7.92
C GLY A 147 0.67 23.05 -7.22
N MET A 148 -0.56 22.77 -7.64
CA MET A 148 -1.76 23.28 -6.96
C MET A 148 -1.88 22.70 -5.55
N ARG A 149 -2.17 23.56 -4.58
CA ARG A 149 -2.39 23.18 -3.18
C ARG A 149 -3.82 22.72 -2.96
N VAL A 150 -3.98 21.58 -2.32
CA VAL A 150 -5.29 20.94 -2.09
C VAL A 150 -5.43 20.45 -0.65
N ALA A 151 -6.68 20.30 -0.21
CA ALA A 151 -7.04 19.68 1.07
C ALA A 151 -8.09 18.59 0.86
N ALA A 152 -8.00 17.53 1.66
CA ALA A 152 -8.94 16.42 1.61
C ALA A 152 -10.28 16.84 2.23
N VAL A 153 -11.37 16.54 1.51
CA VAL A 153 -12.73 16.66 2.01
C VAL A 153 -13.21 15.26 2.34
N TRP A 154 -13.52 15.02 3.61
CA TRP A 154 -13.95 13.72 4.10
C TRP A 154 -15.46 13.56 4.02
N LYS A 155 -15.94 12.34 3.78
CA LYS A 155 -17.35 11.99 3.99
C LYS A 155 -17.74 12.20 5.46
N PRO A 156 -19.04 12.36 5.78
CA PRO A 156 -19.51 12.34 7.17
C PRO A 156 -19.07 11.06 7.88
N PRO A 157 -18.72 11.09 9.19
CA PRO A 157 -18.22 9.92 9.91
C PRO A 157 -19.08 8.66 9.78
N ALA A 158 -20.41 8.81 9.78
CA ALA A 158 -21.37 7.71 9.63
C ALA A 158 -21.31 6.99 8.27
N GLN A 159 -20.76 7.64 7.23
CA GLN A 159 -20.66 7.09 5.88
C GLN A 159 -19.27 6.50 5.57
N ARG A 160 -18.35 6.50 6.54
CA ARG A 160 -16.98 6.02 6.34
C ARG A 160 -16.89 4.53 6.64
N THR A 161 -16.33 3.78 5.70
CA THR A 161 -16.29 2.31 5.77
C THR A 161 -14.88 1.74 5.91
N GLY A 162 -13.86 2.59 6.00
CA GLY A 162 -12.47 2.19 5.94
C GLY A 162 -12.02 1.96 4.51
N SER A 163 -12.34 2.90 3.62
CA SER A 163 -11.99 2.87 2.21
C SER A 163 -11.23 4.14 1.83
N ILE A 164 -10.40 4.09 0.78
CA ILE A 164 -9.79 5.31 0.23
C ILE A 164 -10.85 6.34 -0.17
N THR A 165 -12.05 5.87 -0.56
CA THR A 165 -13.20 6.70 -0.91
C THR A 165 -13.89 7.34 0.30
N ASP A 166 -13.42 7.11 1.53
CA ASP A 166 -13.85 7.88 2.71
C ASP A 166 -13.40 9.34 2.59
N ILE A 167 -12.32 9.58 1.84
CA ILE A 167 -12.03 10.88 1.25
C ILE A 167 -13.00 11.06 0.07
N ALA A 168 -13.91 12.02 0.16
CA ALA A 168 -14.89 12.26 -0.89
C ALA A 168 -14.22 12.84 -2.14
N TYR A 169 -13.32 13.80 -1.95
CA TYR A 169 -12.53 14.44 -2.99
C TYR A 169 -11.48 15.38 -2.35
N TRP A 170 -10.57 15.88 -3.16
CA TRP A 170 -9.65 16.94 -2.78
C TRP A 170 -10.09 18.25 -3.42
N MET A 171 -10.03 19.35 -2.67
CA MET A 171 -10.39 20.68 -3.16
C MET A 171 -9.19 21.64 -3.09
N PRO A 172 -9.07 22.60 -4.02
CA PRO A 172 -8.02 23.62 -3.93
C PRO A 172 -8.14 24.46 -2.67
N ILE A 173 -7.00 24.78 -2.06
CA ILE A 173 -6.91 25.73 -0.96
C ILE A 173 -6.21 27.01 -1.42
N ASN A 174 -6.90 28.15 -1.31
CA ASN A 174 -6.27 29.45 -1.53
C ASN A 174 -5.38 29.80 -0.32
N ARG A 175 -4.20 30.39 -0.56
CA ARG A 175 -3.25 30.81 0.50
C ARG A 175 -3.88 31.70 1.60
N ARG A 176 -5.01 32.36 1.35
CA ARG A 176 -5.72 33.19 2.34
C ARG A 176 -6.38 32.40 3.49
N SER A 177 -6.69 31.11 3.32
CA SER A 177 -7.34 30.30 4.38
C SER A 177 -6.37 29.69 5.40
N GLN A 178 -5.07 29.90 5.25
CA GLN A 178 -4.05 29.33 6.14
C GLN A 178 -4.08 29.93 7.56
N ARG A 179 -4.66 31.12 7.77
CA ARG A 179 -4.71 31.74 9.12
C ARG A 179 -5.79 31.17 10.04
N THR A 180 -6.79 30.46 9.52
CA THR A 180 -7.96 30.07 10.32
C THR A 180 -7.91 28.62 10.82
N VAL A 181 -7.06 27.76 10.26
CA VAL A 181 -7.02 26.32 10.61
C VAL A 181 -5.99 25.99 11.69
N SER A 182 -5.07 26.91 12.00
CA SER A 182 -4.13 26.79 13.14
C SER A 182 -4.68 27.32 14.47
N ALA A 183 -5.92 27.83 14.49
CA ALA A 183 -6.55 28.35 15.68
C ALA A 183 -7.88 27.60 15.94
N LYS A 184 -7.77 26.36 16.42
CA LYS A 184 -8.77 25.68 17.24
C LYS A 184 -8.18 24.40 17.82
#